data_AF-E2BYS9-F1
#
_entry.id   AF-E2BYS9-F1
#
_cell.length_a   1.000
_cell.length_b   1.000
_cell.length_c   1.000
_cell.angle_alpha   90.00
_cell.angle_beta   90.00
_cell.angle_gamma   90.00
#
_symmetry.space_group_name_H-M   'P 1'
#
loop_
_entity.id
_entity.type
_entity.pdbx_description
1 polymer ?
#
loop_
_entity_poly.entity_id
_entity_poly.type
_entity_poly.pdbx_seq_one_letter_code
_entity_poly.pdbx_strand_id
1 'polypeptide(L)'
;NQKLVSSPNNAYAYRAYMEVLLNYALSVETFHVASCLWYSDTAGNMNALPGATPSNHGIDKRATFVQGRRTLDLIDHLHCDVFNQDKFLINGVEVRMRLVRSKYSFCLMEGNTMSRIRILDATLLIRRARINPGILLVHTKMLTKTTVKYPLTRVEVKLFVIYTGVVEETLDSVILGQIPKRIIVGFVDNKAFNDARHLNPFNFQHYGINFFSLYVDGAQIPSRPL
;
A
#
# COMPACT_ATOMS: atom_id res chain seq x y z
N ASN A 1 4.04 -16.71 20.23
CA ASN A 1 2.76 -16.02 20.56
C ASN A 1 1.83 -15.82 19.36
N GLN A 2 2.11 -16.37 18.16
CA GLN A 2 1.26 -16.29 16.95
C GLN A 2 0.63 -14.91 16.67
N LYS A 3 1.30 -13.83 17.08
CA LYS A 3 0.74 -12.49 17.03
C LYS A 3 0.70 -12.03 15.59
N LEU A 4 -0.49 -11.71 15.10
CA LEU A 4 -0.66 -11.11 13.80
C LEU A 4 -0.06 -9.69 13.83
N VAL A 5 0.85 -9.44 12.90
CA VAL A 5 1.59 -8.18 12.80
C VAL A 5 1.14 -7.29 11.64
N SER A 6 0.39 -7.85 10.68
CA SER A 6 -0.23 -7.13 9.57
C SER A 6 -1.71 -7.51 9.46
N SER A 7 -2.57 -6.51 9.23
CA SER A 7 -4.00 -6.77 9.04
C SER A 7 -4.22 -7.59 7.75
N PRO A 8 -5.08 -8.62 7.76
CA PRO A 8 -5.32 -9.48 6.60
C PRO A 8 -6.31 -8.87 5.60
N ASN A 9 -6.46 -7.54 5.58
CA ASN A 9 -7.41 -6.87 4.70
C ASN A 9 -6.94 -6.89 3.24
N ASN A 10 -7.89 -6.80 2.30
CA ASN A 10 -7.58 -6.76 0.86
C ASN A 10 -7.11 -5.37 0.39
N ALA A 11 -6.69 -4.49 1.31
CA ALA A 11 -6.33 -3.11 1.03
C ALA A 11 -4.81 -2.87 0.97
N TYR A 12 -4.00 -3.94 0.94
CA TYR A 12 -2.54 -3.87 0.81
C TYR A 12 -2.11 -3.00 -0.38
N ALA A 13 -2.78 -3.13 -1.53
CA ALA A 13 -2.43 -2.36 -2.72
C ALA A 13 -2.58 -0.85 -2.52
N TYR A 14 -3.62 -0.40 -1.78
CA TYR A 14 -3.80 1.00 -1.43
C TYR A 14 -2.73 1.49 -0.47
N ARG A 15 -2.37 0.67 0.54
CA ARG A 15 -1.26 0.97 1.44
C ARG A 15 0.04 1.18 0.67
N ALA A 16 0.41 0.21 -0.16
CA ALA A 16 1.64 0.25 -0.97
C ALA A 16 1.65 1.48 -1.89
N TYR A 17 0.54 1.72 -2.60
CA TYR A 17 0.41 2.85 -3.50
C TYR A 17 0.57 4.20 -2.77
N MET A 18 -0.09 4.39 -1.63
CA MET A 18 0.01 5.63 -0.84
C MET A 18 1.39 5.80 -0.21
N GLU A 19 2.01 4.73 0.27
CA GLU A 19 3.37 4.78 0.81
C GLU A 19 4.37 5.22 -0.28
N VAL A 20 4.22 4.75 -1.51
CA VAL A 20 5.07 5.19 -2.62
C VAL A 20 4.74 6.64 -3.01
N LEU A 21 3.46 6.95 -3.24
CA LEU A 21 3.01 8.25 -3.71
C LEU A 21 3.40 9.41 -2.76
N LEU A 22 3.32 9.19 -1.44
CA LEU A 22 3.53 10.25 -0.45
C LEU A 22 4.97 10.37 0.03
N ASN A 23 5.78 9.31 -0.07
CA ASN A 23 7.16 9.33 0.42
C ASN A 23 8.21 9.59 -0.68
N TYR A 24 7.89 9.34 -1.96
CA TYR A 24 8.81 9.61 -3.06
C TYR A 24 8.37 10.86 -3.82
N ALA A 25 9.27 11.84 -3.95
CA ALA A 25 9.02 13.05 -4.71
C ALA A 25 8.95 12.74 -6.22
N LEU A 26 8.00 13.39 -6.92
CA LEU A 26 7.77 13.26 -8.37
C LEU A 26 9.02 13.48 -9.25
N SER A 27 10.05 14.15 -8.73
CA SER A 27 11.30 14.46 -9.45
C SER A 27 12.37 13.37 -9.38
N VAL A 28 12.13 12.30 -8.60
CA VAL A 28 13.10 11.22 -8.45
C VAL A 28 12.45 9.94 -8.97
N GLU A 29 12.62 9.68 -10.27
CA GLU A 29 12.59 8.31 -10.79
C GLU A 29 13.80 7.56 -10.19
N THR A 30 13.77 7.32 -8.89
CA THR A 30 14.80 6.54 -8.20
C THR A 30 14.75 5.14 -8.80
N PHE A 31 15.91 4.55 -9.09
CA PHE A 31 16.03 3.19 -9.63
C PHE A 31 15.12 2.16 -8.94
N HIS A 32 14.88 2.33 -7.63
CA HIS A 32 13.95 1.51 -6.85
C HIS A 32 12.50 1.54 -7.38
N VAL A 33 11.95 2.71 -7.63
CA VAL A 33 10.56 2.91 -8.04
C VAL A 33 10.37 2.45 -9.50
N ALA A 34 11.38 2.65 -10.35
CA ALA A 34 11.40 2.08 -11.70
C ALA A 34 11.42 0.54 -11.68
N SER A 35 12.11 -0.08 -10.71
CA SER A 35 12.22 -1.54 -10.60
C SER A 35 10.92 -2.26 -10.19
N CYS A 36 9.94 -1.51 -9.66
CA CYS A 36 8.59 -1.99 -9.38
C CYS A 36 7.56 -1.53 -10.44
N LEU A 37 8.02 -1.02 -11.59
CA LEU A 37 7.20 -0.55 -12.71
C LEU A 37 6.30 0.65 -12.36
N TRP A 38 6.69 1.45 -11.37
CA TRP A 38 5.94 2.64 -10.99
C TRP A 38 6.26 3.79 -11.94
N TYR A 39 5.22 4.26 -12.64
CA TYR A 39 5.23 5.45 -13.48
C TYR A 39 3.98 6.26 -13.13
N SER A 40 4.14 7.54 -12.81
CA SER A 40 3.01 8.37 -12.41
C SER A 40 1.99 8.48 -13.53
N ASP A 41 0.71 8.27 -13.19
CA ASP A 41 -0.37 8.48 -14.14
C ASP A 41 -0.59 9.98 -14.41
N THR A 42 -1.15 10.30 -15.59
CA THR A 42 -1.45 11.68 -15.97
C THR A 42 -2.71 12.17 -15.26
N ALA A 43 -2.59 13.25 -14.48
CA ALA A 43 -3.71 13.89 -13.80
C ALA A 43 -4.83 14.26 -14.78
N GLY A 44 -6.09 14.02 -14.40
CA GLY A 44 -7.26 14.21 -15.26
C GLY A 44 -7.50 13.08 -16.27
N ASN A 45 -6.49 12.28 -16.61
CA ASN A 45 -6.59 11.20 -17.60
C ASN A 45 -6.33 9.81 -16.99
N MET A 46 -6.40 9.62 -15.67
CA MET A 46 -6.01 8.35 -15.03
C MET A 46 -6.82 7.13 -15.49
N ASN A 47 -8.05 7.32 -15.97
CA ASN A 47 -8.90 6.27 -16.55
C ASN A 47 -8.66 6.05 -18.05
N ALA A 48 -7.79 6.82 -18.69
CA ALA A 48 -7.44 6.62 -20.10
C ALA A 48 -6.76 5.25 -20.27
N LEU A 49 -7.28 4.47 -21.20
CA LEU A 49 -6.73 3.17 -21.57
C LEU A 49 -5.40 3.34 -22.32
N PRO A 50 -4.55 2.30 -22.41
CA PRO A 50 -3.31 2.38 -23.17
C PRO A 50 -3.55 2.83 -24.62
N GLY A 51 -2.84 3.87 -25.05
CA GLY A 51 -2.94 4.44 -26.40
C GLY A 51 -4.15 5.35 -26.65
N ALA A 52 -4.93 5.70 -25.62
CA ALA A 52 -6.06 6.62 -25.76
C ALA A 52 -5.61 8.09 -25.92
N THR A 53 -6.49 8.93 -26.46
CA THR A 53 -6.32 10.39 -26.56
C THR A 53 -7.52 11.10 -25.88
N PRO A 54 -7.29 11.98 -24.88
CA PRO A 54 -6.01 12.32 -24.25
C PRO A 54 -5.38 11.14 -23.50
N SER A 55 -4.05 11.10 -23.49
CA SER A 55 -3.27 9.94 -23.01
C SER A 55 -3.00 9.97 -21.51
N ASN A 56 -2.78 8.79 -20.95
CA ASN A 56 -2.13 8.61 -19.65
C ASN A 56 -0.71 8.08 -19.87
N HIS A 57 0.28 8.96 -19.71
CA HIS A 57 1.68 8.62 -19.98
C HIS A 57 2.21 7.49 -19.07
N GLY A 58 1.70 7.39 -17.83
CA GLY A 58 2.09 6.34 -16.89
C GLY A 58 1.71 4.96 -17.39
N ILE A 59 0.43 4.76 -17.74
CA ILE A 59 -0.04 3.47 -18.24
C ILE A 59 0.56 3.13 -19.61
N ASP A 60 0.73 4.10 -20.49
CA ASP A 60 1.37 3.90 -21.80
C ASP A 60 2.80 3.39 -21.63
N LYS A 61 3.56 4.01 -20.71
CA LYS A 61 4.93 3.58 -20.41
C LYS A 61 4.94 2.15 -19.86
N ARG A 62 4.07 1.83 -18.89
CA ARG A 62 3.95 0.47 -18.33
C ARG A 62 3.57 -0.56 -19.39
N ALA A 63 2.67 -0.21 -20.32
CA ALA A 63 2.22 -1.09 -21.38
C ALA A 63 3.37 -1.51 -22.32
N THR A 64 4.35 -0.63 -22.56
CA THR A 64 5.50 -0.94 -23.45
C THR A 64 6.38 -2.06 -22.91
N PHE A 65 6.47 -2.25 -21.59
CA PHE A 65 7.24 -3.33 -20.97
C PHE A 65 6.58 -4.71 -21.14
N VAL A 66 5.25 -4.76 -21.21
CA VAL A 66 4.47 -6.02 -21.30
C VAL A 66 4.02 -6.36 -22.72
N GLN A 67 4.18 -5.42 -23.66
CA GLN A 67 3.75 -5.60 -25.05
C GLN A 67 4.40 -6.83 -25.69
N GLY A 68 3.59 -7.62 -26.41
CA GLY A 68 4.07 -8.82 -27.10
C GLY A 68 4.31 -10.03 -26.20
N ARG A 69 3.64 -10.09 -25.02
CA ARG A 69 3.76 -11.19 -24.03
C ARG A 69 5.17 -11.36 -23.46
N ARG A 70 5.90 -10.25 -23.34
CA ARG A 70 7.22 -10.24 -22.70
C ARG A 70 7.10 -10.61 -21.24
N THR A 71 8.06 -11.39 -20.77
CA THR A 71 8.30 -11.61 -19.34
C THR A 71 9.13 -10.46 -18.80
N LEU A 72 8.85 -10.05 -17.58
CA LEU A 72 9.62 -9.01 -16.91
C LEU A 72 9.82 -9.41 -15.45
N ASP A 73 10.93 -8.98 -14.89
CA ASP A 73 11.28 -9.18 -13.49
C ASP A 73 11.02 -7.90 -12.71
N LEU A 74 10.30 -8.01 -11.59
CA LEU A 74 10.04 -6.90 -10.68
C LEU A 74 10.68 -7.20 -9.34
N ILE A 75 11.23 -6.15 -8.71
CA ILE A 75 11.72 -6.20 -7.34
C ILE A 75 11.16 -5.01 -6.58
N ASP A 76 10.63 -5.29 -5.40
CA ASP A 76 10.10 -4.27 -4.49
C ASP A 76 10.23 -4.74 -3.04
N HIS A 77 10.14 -3.79 -2.12
CA HIS A 77 10.01 -4.08 -0.70
C HIS A 77 8.57 -4.46 -0.34
N LEU A 78 8.41 -5.28 0.69
CA LEU A 78 7.08 -5.62 1.21
C LEU A 78 6.60 -4.53 2.18
N HIS A 79 5.48 -3.89 1.86
CA HIS A 79 4.87 -2.83 2.67
C HIS A 79 4.22 -3.40 3.93
N CYS A 80 5.03 -3.65 4.96
CA CYS A 80 4.62 -4.25 6.22
C CYS A 80 5.33 -3.57 7.40
N ASP A 81 4.60 -3.32 8.49
CA ASP A 81 5.09 -2.56 9.65
C ASP A 81 6.39 -3.16 10.25
N VAL A 82 6.50 -4.49 10.25
CA VAL A 82 7.66 -5.21 10.81
C VAL A 82 8.91 -5.13 9.93
N PHE A 83 8.74 -4.84 8.64
CA PHE A 83 9.87 -4.71 7.71
C PHE A 83 10.34 -3.26 7.62
N ASN A 84 9.53 -2.31 8.07
CA ASN A 84 9.84 -0.87 8.12
C ASN A 84 10.55 -0.43 9.41
N GLN A 85 11.14 -1.35 10.18
CA GLN A 85 11.88 -1.04 11.42
C GLN A 85 13.36 -1.41 11.29
N ASP A 86 14.23 -0.64 11.94
CA ASP A 86 15.68 -0.67 11.70
C ASP A 86 16.45 -1.81 12.38
N LYS A 87 15.77 -2.63 13.21
CA LYS A 87 16.40 -3.70 13.99
C LYS A 87 16.28 -5.04 13.27
N PHE A 88 17.35 -5.82 13.29
CA PHE A 88 17.28 -7.20 12.85
C PHE A 88 16.39 -8.04 13.78
N LEU A 89 15.63 -8.96 13.19
CA LEU A 89 14.99 -10.02 13.96
C LEU A 89 16.07 -10.92 14.57
N ILE A 90 15.96 -11.21 15.85
CA ILE A 90 16.90 -12.10 16.54
C ILE A 90 16.73 -13.55 16.05
N ASN A 91 17.78 -14.36 16.22
CA ASN A 91 17.76 -15.77 15.86
C ASN A 91 16.66 -16.52 16.63
N GLY A 92 16.08 -17.55 16.01
CA GLY A 92 15.06 -18.40 16.61
C GLY A 92 13.64 -17.83 16.56
N VAL A 93 13.43 -16.65 15.96
CA VAL A 93 12.08 -16.12 15.71
C VAL A 93 11.52 -16.69 14.40
N GLU A 94 10.45 -17.46 14.51
CA GLU A 94 9.70 -17.93 13.34
C GLU A 94 8.86 -16.80 12.75
N VAL A 95 9.02 -16.53 11.45
CA VAL A 95 8.21 -15.58 10.70
C VAL A 95 7.42 -16.36 9.66
N ARG A 96 6.09 -16.27 9.75
CA ARG A 96 5.17 -16.83 8.75
C ARG A 96 4.59 -15.71 7.92
N MET A 97 4.72 -15.82 6.60
CA MET A 97 4.22 -14.83 5.66
C MET A 97 3.31 -15.50 4.63
N ARG A 98 2.18 -14.86 4.34
CA ARG A 98 1.25 -15.28 3.31
C ARG A 98 1.04 -14.12 2.35
N LEU A 99 1.41 -14.30 1.10
CA LEU A 99 1.15 -13.34 0.03
C LEU A 99 -0.08 -13.82 -0.75
N VAL A 100 -1.07 -12.95 -0.89
CA VAL A 100 -2.28 -13.21 -1.66
C VAL A 100 -2.31 -12.21 -2.80
N ARG A 101 -2.33 -12.69 -4.03
CA ARG A 101 -2.32 -11.85 -5.22
C ARG A 101 -3.70 -11.22 -5.44
N SER A 102 -3.73 -9.92 -5.75
CA SER A 102 -4.92 -9.23 -6.22
C SER A 102 -5.47 -9.85 -7.52
N LYS A 103 -6.76 -9.63 -7.79
CA LYS A 103 -7.42 -10.11 -9.01
C LYS A 103 -6.81 -9.46 -10.26
N TYR A 104 -6.90 -10.13 -11.40
CA TYR A 104 -6.39 -9.60 -12.67
C TYR A 104 -7.01 -8.26 -13.05
N SER A 105 -8.29 -8.11 -12.77
CA SER A 105 -9.07 -6.90 -13.00
C SER A 105 -8.62 -5.69 -12.19
N PHE A 106 -8.05 -5.92 -11.00
CA PHE A 106 -7.45 -4.86 -10.20
C PHE A 106 -6.04 -4.51 -10.71
N CYS A 107 -5.29 -5.50 -11.19
CA CYS A 107 -3.90 -5.29 -11.63
C CYS A 107 -3.75 -4.76 -13.06
N LEU A 108 -4.76 -4.95 -13.92
CA LEU A 108 -4.69 -4.65 -15.34
C LEU A 108 -5.82 -3.70 -15.74
N MET A 109 -5.45 -2.68 -16.52
CA MET A 109 -6.38 -1.76 -17.13
C MET A 109 -6.47 -2.02 -18.64
N GLU A 110 -7.66 -2.35 -19.12
CA GLU A 110 -7.95 -2.66 -20.51
C GLU A 110 -9.45 -2.50 -20.83
N GLY A 111 -9.77 -2.28 -22.10
CA GLY A 111 -11.16 -2.10 -22.55
C GLY A 111 -11.87 -3.44 -22.78
N ASN A 112 -11.69 -4.01 -23.97
CA ASN A 112 -12.39 -5.22 -24.41
C ASN A 112 -11.56 -6.51 -24.28
N THR A 113 -10.28 -6.39 -23.94
CA THR A 113 -9.39 -7.54 -23.77
C THR A 113 -9.51 -8.15 -22.37
N MET A 114 -9.14 -9.42 -22.22
CA MET A 114 -9.17 -10.15 -20.94
C MET A 114 -7.81 -10.79 -20.68
N SER A 115 -6.81 -9.93 -20.56
CA SER A 115 -5.43 -10.30 -20.28
C SER A 115 -5.30 -10.95 -18.89
N ARG A 116 -4.30 -11.80 -18.74
CA ARG A 116 -4.01 -12.52 -17.49
C ARG A 116 -2.54 -12.33 -17.13
N ILE A 117 -2.29 -12.23 -15.82
CA ILE A 117 -0.94 -12.21 -15.27
C ILE A 117 -0.57 -13.62 -14.84
N ARG A 118 0.63 -14.07 -15.19
CA ARG A 118 1.20 -15.32 -14.69
C ARG A 118 2.48 -14.99 -13.95
N ILE A 119 2.55 -15.37 -12.68
CA ILE A 119 3.80 -15.38 -11.92
C ILE A 119 4.56 -16.62 -12.35
N LEU A 120 5.76 -16.43 -12.91
CA LEU A 120 6.62 -17.53 -13.36
C LEU A 120 7.51 -18.01 -12.22
N ASP A 121 8.12 -17.06 -11.51
CA ASP A 121 8.91 -17.29 -10.30
C ASP A 121 8.62 -16.18 -9.27
N ALA A 122 8.81 -16.51 -7.99
CA ALA A 122 8.69 -15.56 -6.88
C ALA A 122 9.72 -15.87 -5.81
N THR A 123 10.68 -14.96 -5.62
CA THR A 123 11.78 -15.10 -4.66
C THR A 123 11.71 -14.02 -3.59
N LEU A 124 11.86 -14.42 -2.32
CA LEU A 124 11.98 -13.51 -1.18
C LEU A 124 13.44 -13.35 -0.78
N LEU A 125 13.98 -12.14 -0.92
CA LEU A 125 15.34 -11.81 -0.52
C LEU A 125 15.36 -11.28 0.92
N ILE A 126 16.05 -11.98 1.82
CA ILE A 126 16.17 -11.61 3.23
C ILE A 126 17.63 -11.25 3.55
N ARG A 127 17.85 -10.03 4.04
CA ARG A 127 19.16 -9.62 4.54
C ARG A 127 19.46 -10.29 5.89
N ARG A 128 20.57 -11.01 5.98
CA ARG A 128 21.07 -11.65 7.20
C ARG A 128 22.40 -11.03 7.62
N ALA A 129 22.59 -10.80 8.91
CA ALA A 129 23.84 -10.31 9.48
C ALA A 129 24.56 -11.43 10.24
N ARG A 130 25.89 -11.53 10.08
CA ARG A 130 26.73 -12.40 10.91
C ARG A 130 27.11 -11.64 12.17
N ILE A 131 26.80 -12.20 13.34
CA ILE A 131 27.00 -11.56 14.64
C ILE A 131 28.15 -12.26 15.38
N ASN A 132 28.96 -11.50 16.11
CA ASN A 132 30.00 -12.05 16.97
C ASN A 132 29.41 -13.03 18.01
N PRO A 133 29.98 -14.24 18.19
CA PRO A 133 29.49 -15.22 19.16
C PRO A 133 29.32 -14.70 20.60
N GLY A 134 30.17 -13.79 21.05
CA GLY A 134 30.06 -13.18 22.39
C GLY A 134 28.74 -12.42 22.59
N ILE A 135 28.27 -11.72 21.55
CA ILE A 135 26.99 -11.00 21.56
C ILE A 135 25.82 -11.98 21.58
N LEU A 136 25.92 -13.10 20.84
CA LEU A 136 24.89 -14.15 20.86
C LEU A 136 24.72 -14.78 22.25
N LEU A 137 25.82 -15.00 22.97
CA LEU A 137 25.80 -15.52 24.33
C LEU A 137 25.17 -14.53 25.31
N VAL A 138 25.49 -13.23 25.18
CA VAL A 138 24.85 -12.17 25.96
C VAL A 138 23.35 -12.09 25.65
N HIS A 139 22.94 -12.13 24.37
CA HIS A 139 21.52 -12.14 24.00
C HIS A 139 20.79 -13.34 24.61
N THR A 140 21.38 -14.54 24.55
CA THR A 140 20.79 -15.76 25.13
C THR A 140 20.59 -15.61 26.64
N LYS A 141 21.57 -15.06 27.36
CA LYS A 141 21.47 -14.78 28.80
C LYS A 141 20.47 -13.67 29.13
N MET A 142 20.33 -12.67 28.27
CA MET A 142 19.36 -11.59 28.45
C MET A 142 17.93 -12.08 28.22
N LEU A 143 17.72 -12.96 27.23
CA LEU A 143 16.41 -13.53 26.89
C LEU A 143 15.81 -14.40 28.00
N THR A 144 16.62 -14.91 28.95
CA THR A 144 16.09 -15.59 30.14
C THR A 144 15.51 -14.63 31.17
N LYS A 145 15.87 -13.34 31.11
CA LYS A 145 15.45 -12.30 32.05
C LYS A 145 14.42 -11.35 31.46
N THR A 146 14.56 -10.99 30.18
CA THR A 146 13.75 -9.97 29.52
C THR A 146 13.41 -10.37 28.09
N THR A 147 12.27 -9.88 27.60
CA THR A 147 11.83 -10.08 26.22
C THR A 147 12.38 -8.99 25.31
N VAL A 148 12.74 -9.35 24.07
CA VAL A 148 13.06 -8.35 23.05
C VAL A 148 11.80 -7.59 22.63
N LYS A 149 11.95 -6.27 22.47
CA LYS A 149 10.88 -5.35 22.06
C LYS A 149 11.23 -4.72 20.71
N TYR A 150 10.34 -4.92 19.73
CA TYR A 150 10.39 -4.27 18.43
C TYR A 150 9.35 -3.15 18.39
N PRO A 151 9.75 -1.87 18.40
CA PRO A 151 8.81 -0.78 18.20
C PRO A 151 8.32 -0.81 16.76
N LEU A 152 7.00 -0.76 16.56
CA LEU A 152 6.37 -0.77 15.25
C LEU A 152 5.48 0.45 15.10
N THR A 153 5.63 1.17 13.99
CA THR A 153 4.64 2.16 13.57
C THR A 153 3.58 1.45 12.76
N ARG A 154 2.36 1.37 13.30
CA ARG A 154 1.26 0.66 12.64
C ARG A 154 0.62 1.49 11.55
N VAL A 155 0.40 0.87 10.40
CA VAL A 155 -0.39 1.44 9.30
C VAL A 155 -1.60 0.56 9.08
N GLU A 156 -2.79 1.14 9.24
CA GLU A 156 -4.07 0.47 9.02
C GLU A 156 -4.84 1.17 7.91
N VAL A 157 -5.38 0.39 6.98
CA VAL A 157 -6.29 0.88 5.94
C VAL A 157 -7.69 0.40 6.25
N LYS A 158 -8.63 1.33 6.33
CA LYS A 158 -10.06 1.05 6.50
C LYS A 158 -10.81 1.53 5.27
N LEU A 159 -11.83 0.77 4.89
CA LEU A 159 -12.64 1.03 3.72
C LEU A 159 -14.06 1.28 4.18
N PHE A 160 -14.66 2.35 3.66
CA PHE A 160 -16.04 2.74 3.90
C PHE A 160 -16.72 2.94 2.55
N VAL A 161 -17.98 2.54 2.46
CA VAL A 161 -18.79 2.72 1.24
C VAL A 161 -19.73 3.88 1.51
N ILE A 162 -19.68 4.88 0.63
CA ILE A 162 -20.60 6.02 0.64
C ILE A 162 -21.48 5.91 -0.60
N TYR A 163 -22.79 5.98 -0.42
CA TYR A 163 -23.75 5.83 -1.51
C TYR A 163 -23.95 7.13 -2.30
N THR A 164 -24.33 7.01 -3.56
CA THR A 164 -24.64 8.15 -4.42
C THR A 164 -25.88 8.89 -3.91
N GLY A 165 -25.85 10.23 -3.94
CA GLY A 165 -26.97 11.08 -3.51
C GLY A 165 -26.97 11.42 -2.01
N VAL A 166 -26.00 10.93 -1.24
CA VAL A 166 -25.77 11.35 0.15
C VAL A 166 -25.18 12.76 0.17
N VAL A 167 -25.79 13.65 0.97
CA VAL A 167 -25.32 15.03 1.16
C VAL A 167 -24.29 15.12 2.29
N GLU A 168 -24.49 14.33 3.35
CA GLU A 168 -23.65 14.30 4.53
C GLU A 168 -23.55 12.85 5.03
N GLU A 169 -22.33 12.43 5.36
CA GLU A 169 -22.06 11.11 5.94
C GLU A 169 -21.15 11.29 7.15
N THR A 170 -21.54 10.72 8.29
CA THR A 170 -20.71 10.69 9.51
C THR A 170 -20.24 9.27 9.75
N LEU A 171 -18.92 9.10 9.84
CA LEU A 171 -18.31 7.82 10.17
C LEU A 171 -17.89 7.83 11.63
N ASP A 172 -18.67 7.15 12.47
CA ASP A 172 -18.39 7.03 13.90
C ASP A 172 -17.40 5.91 14.19
N SER A 173 -16.58 6.11 15.24
CA SER A 173 -15.67 5.09 15.75
C SER A 173 -14.72 4.51 14.69
N VAL A 174 -14.32 5.34 13.71
CA VAL A 174 -13.42 4.93 12.60
C VAL A 174 -12.14 4.32 13.13
N ILE A 175 -11.59 4.80 14.25
CA ILE A 175 -10.38 4.26 14.87
C ILE A 175 -10.66 4.03 16.35
N LEU A 176 -10.27 2.85 16.83
CA LEU A 176 -10.42 2.44 18.22
C LEU A 176 -9.03 2.19 18.82
N GLY A 177 -8.77 2.77 19.99
CA GLY A 177 -7.53 2.57 20.74
C GLY A 177 -6.41 3.52 20.33
N GLN A 178 -5.40 3.03 19.61
CA GLN A 178 -4.22 3.84 19.30
C GLN A 178 -4.55 4.94 18.28
N ILE A 179 -4.51 6.19 18.73
CA ILE A 179 -4.74 7.36 17.89
C ILE A 179 -3.59 7.50 16.89
N PRO A 180 -3.86 7.57 15.57
CA PRO A 180 -2.82 7.71 14.57
C PRO A 180 -2.24 9.12 14.60
N LYS A 181 -0.98 9.25 14.21
CA LYS A 181 -0.31 10.55 14.04
C LYS A 181 -0.65 11.23 12.70
N ARG A 182 -1.19 10.47 11.75
CA ARG A 182 -1.52 10.92 10.39
C ARG A 182 -2.71 10.12 9.88
N ILE A 183 -3.66 10.82 9.28
CA ILE A 183 -4.80 10.22 8.58
C ILE A 183 -4.73 10.68 7.13
N ILE A 184 -4.88 9.75 6.20
CA ILE A 184 -4.99 10.01 4.77
C ILE A 184 -6.36 9.48 4.34
N VAL A 185 -7.12 10.33 3.68
CA VAL A 185 -8.45 9.99 3.17
C VAL A 185 -8.41 10.10 1.65
N GLY A 186 -8.95 9.09 0.97
CA GLY A 186 -9.06 9.06 -0.48
C GLY A 186 -10.36 8.40 -0.88
N PHE A 187 -10.98 8.91 -1.93
CA PHE A 187 -12.24 8.39 -2.46
C PHE A 187 -12.00 7.78 -3.83
N VAL A 188 -12.49 6.58 -4.05
CA VAL A 188 -12.37 5.85 -5.32
C VAL A 188 -13.74 5.39 -5.77
N ASP A 189 -13.91 5.24 -7.08
CA ASP A 189 -15.16 4.70 -7.62
C ASP A 189 -15.32 3.24 -7.18
N ASN A 190 -16.51 2.89 -6.69
CA ASN A 190 -16.75 1.54 -6.17
C ASN A 190 -16.61 0.45 -7.26
N LYS A 191 -16.86 0.77 -8.53
CA LYS A 191 -16.62 -0.14 -9.67
C LYS A 191 -15.12 -0.29 -9.92
N ALA A 192 -14.34 0.80 -9.83
CA ALA A 192 -12.88 0.74 -9.94
C ALA A 192 -12.27 -0.12 -8.82
N PHE A 193 -12.77 0.03 -7.59
CA PHE A 193 -12.39 -0.81 -6.45
C PHE A 193 -12.79 -2.29 -6.68
N ASN A 194 -14.01 -2.55 -7.16
CA ASN A 194 -14.55 -3.89 -7.41
C ASN A 194 -14.39 -4.34 -8.87
N ASP A 195 -13.17 -4.24 -9.41
CA ASP A 195 -12.76 -5.00 -10.59
C ASP A 195 -13.21 -4.50 -11.99
N ALA A 196 -13.53 -3.20 -12.14
CA ALA A 196 -13.75 -2.62 -13.47
C ALA A 196 -12.42 -2.40 -14.22
N ARG A 197 -12.10 -3.28 -15.18
CA ARG A 197 -10.86 -3.22 -15.98
C ARG A 197 -10.65 -1.94 -16.77
N HIS A 198 -11.71 -1.18 -17.05
CA HIS A 198 -11.60 0.09 -17.78
C HIS A 198 -11.41 1.29 -16.85
N LEU A 199 -11.34 1.08 -15.54
CA LEU A 199 -11.16 2.13 -14.54
C LEU A 199 -9.88 1.88 -13.75
N ASN A 200 -9.24 2.96 -13.33
CA ASN A 200 -8.05 2.87 -12.50
C ASN A 200 -8.46 2.79 -11.02
N PRO A 201 -8.13 1.72 -10.28
CA PRO A 201 -8.48 1.58 -8.86
C PRO A 201 -7.76 2.61 -7.97
N PHE A 202 -6.75 3.31 -8.48
CA PHE A 202 -6.00 4.36 -7.80
C PHE A 202 -6.36 5.79 -8.29
N ASN A 203 -7.40 5.95 -9.12
CA ASN A 203 -7.90 7.27 -9.49
C ASN A 203 -8.75 7.86 -8.36
N PHE A 204 -8.07 8.55 -7.45
CA PHE A 204 -8.72 9.24 -6.33
C PHE A 204 -9.45 10.48 -6.82
N GLN A 205 -10.75 10.54 -6.53
CA GLN A 205 -11.63 11.61 -7.00
C GLN A 205 -12.10 12.49 -5.85
N HIS A 206 -12.34 13.76 -6.15
CA HIS A 206 -12.83 14.73 -5.17
C HIS A 206 -14.34 14.57 -4.87
N TYR A 207 -15.12 14.04 -5.82
CA TYR A 207 -16.58 13.89 -5.74
C TYR A 207 -17.33 15.14 -5.24
N GLY A 208 -16.78 16.34 -5.47
CA GLY A 208 -17.39 17.60 -5.02
C GLY A 208 -17.43 17.81 -3.51
N ILE A 209 -16.70 17.02 -2.71
CA ILE A 209 -16.67 17.16 -1.24
C ILE A 209 -16.09 18.52 -0.87
N ASN A 210 -16.91 19.39 -0.28
CA ASN A 210 -16.52 20.75 0.09
C ASN A 210 -16.26 20.93 1.58
N PHE A 211 -16.64 19.96 2.42
CA PHE A 211 -16.46 19.99 3.86
C PHE A 211 -15.98 18.63 4.38
N PHE A 212 -14.98 18.66 5.27
CA PHE A 212 -14.45 17.49 5.96
C PHE A 212 -14.07 17.88 7.39
N SER A 213 -14.52 17.10 8.37
CA SER A 213 -14.20 17.31 9.78
C SER A 213 -13.76 16.01 10.42
N LEU A 214 -12.63 16.04 11.12
CA LEU A 214 -12.16 14.95 11.95
C LEU A 214 -12.44 15.29 13.41
N TYR A 215 -12.98 14.32 14.16
CA TYR A 215 -13.16 14.43 15.59
C TYR A 215 -12.28 13.43 16.32
N VAL A 216 -11.59 13.88 17.36
CA VAL A 216 -10.81 13.03 18.27
C VAL A 216 -11.36 13.25 19.68
N ASP A 217 -11.90 12.21 20.28
CA ASP A 217 -12.54 12.24 21.61
C ASP A 217 -13.56 13.39 21.77
N GLY A 218 -14.34 13.66 20.71
CA GLY A 218 -15.35 14.72 20.67
C GLY A 218 -14.84 16.12 20.28
N ALA A 219 -13.53 16.32 20.19
CA ALA A 219 -12.93 17.59 19.77
C ALA A 219 -12.61 17.60 18.27
N GLN A 220 -12.98 18.67 17.56
CA GLN A 220 -12.70 18.82 16.13
C GLN A 220 -11.22 19.14 15.87
N ILE A 221 -10.60 18.45 14.90
CA ILE A 221 -9.22 18.64 14.45
C ILE A 221 -9.21 18.86 12.91
N PRO A 222 -8.50 19.89 12.40
CA PRO A 222 -7.90 20.99 13.15
C PRO A 222 -8.98 21.83 13.84
N SER A 223 -8.70 22.30 15.05
CA SER A 223 -9.63 23.15 15.78
C SER A 223 -9.79 24.47 15.03
N ARG A 224 -11.02 24.99 14.93
CA ARG A 224 -11.21 26.37 14.50
C ARG A 224 -10.47 27.27 15.50
N PRO A 225 -9.61 28.21 15.05
CA PRO A 225 -9.01 29.17 15.96
C PRO A 225 -10.11 29.94 16.68
N LEU A 226 -9.90 30.18 17.98
CA LEU A 226 -10.78 30.99 18.84
C LEU A 226 -10.87 32.43 18.35
#